data_AF-A0A329WRL8-F1
#
_entry.id   AF-A0A329WRL8-F1
#
_cell.length_a   1.000
_cell.length_b   1.000
_cell.length_c   1.000
_cell.angle_alpha   90.00
_cell.angle_beta   90.00
_cell.angle_gamma   90.00
#
_symmetry.space_group_name_H-M   'P 1'
#
loop_
_entity.id
_entity.type
_entity.pdbx_description
1 polymer ?
#
loop_
_entity_poly.entity_id
_entity_poly.type
_entity_poly.pdbx_seq_one_letter_code
_entity_poly.pdbx_strand_id
1 'polypeptide(L)' 'MEKRDVYRAGLLVKANQGAAGVDGQTLADFESNLKGNLYKLWNRLSSGSYYPPPVKGVAIPKKSGGER' A
#
# COMPACT_ATOMS: atom_id res chain seq x y z
N MET A 1 6.22 15.58 6.38
CA MET A 1 5.09 14.80 5.84
C MET A 1 3.85 15.10 6.65
N GLU A 2 2.82 15.67 6.04
CA GLU A 2 1.58 15.99 6.73
C GLU A 2 0.64 14.79 6.79
N LYS A 3 -0.23 14.72 7.81
CA LYS A 3 -1.25 13.66 7.92
C LYS A 3 -2.19 13.65 6.71
N ARG A 4 -2.45 14.83 6.13
CA ARG A 4 -3.29 15.00 4.94
C ARG A 4 -2.66 14.37 3.69
N ASP A 5 -1.33 14.36 3.59
CA ASP A 5 -0.64 13.78 2.43
C ASP A 5 -0.84 12.26 2.39
N VAL A 6 -0.67 11.61 3.55
CA VAL A 6 -0.87 10.16 3.71
C VAL A 6 -2.32 9.77 3.41
N TYR A 7 -3.29 10.58 3.85
CA TYR A 7 -4.70 10.38 3.52
C TYR A 7 -4.97 10.48 2.01
N ARG A 8 -4.48 11.54 1.34
CA ARG A 8 -4.63 11.70 -0.11
C ARG A 8 -4.00 10.56 -0.89
N ALA A 9 -2.80 10.12 -0.49
CA ALA A 9 -2.15 8.97 -1.10
C ALA A 9 -2.98 7.69 -0.95
N GLY A 10 -3.59 7.46 0.22
CA GLY A 10 -4.50 6.34 0.45
C GLY A 10 -5.71 6.32 -0.51
N LEU A 11 -6.27 7.49 -0.83
CA LEU A 11 -7.36 7.60 -1.81
C LEU A 11 -6.93 7.19 -3.22
N LEU A 12 -5.71 7.55 -3.64
CA LEU A 12 -5.17 7.15 -4.93
C LEU A 12 -4.92 5.64 -5.00
N VAL A 13 -4.42 5.04 -3.92
CA VAL A 13 -4.24 3.58 -3.84
C VAL A 13 -5.59 2.86 -3.91
N LYS A 14 -6.61 3.36 -3.22
CA LYS A 14 -7.97 2.81 -3.28
C LYS A 14 -8.54 2.84 -4.71
N ALA A 15 -8.32 3.93 -5.44
CA ALA A 15 -8.78 4.07 -6.82
C ALA A 15 -8.16 3.04 -7.78
N ASN A 16 -6.94 2.56 -7.50
CA ASN A 16 -6.25 1.57 -8.32
C ASN A 16 -6.78 0.13 -8.16
N GLN A 17 -7.59 -0.15 -7.13
CA GLN A 17 -8.20 -1.47 -6.88
C GLN A 17 -7.20 -2.64 -6.93
N GLY A 18 -5.96 -2.40 -6.48
CA GLY A 18 -4.89 -3.39 -6.53
C GLY A 18 -5.13 -4.61 -5.64
N ALA A 19 -4.49 -5.71 -5.98
CA ALA A 19 -4.48 -6.92 -5.16
C ALA A 19 -3.64 -6.74 -3.88
N ALA A 20 -3.95 -7.54 -2.85
CA ALA A 20 -3.19 -7.55 -1.61
C ALA A 20 -1.71 -7.95 -1.81
N GLY A 21 -0.84 -7.37 -0.98
CA GLY A 21 0.61 -7.60 -0.99
C GLY A 21 1.02 -8.94 -0.38
N VAL A 22 2.29 -9.02 0.06
CA VAL A 22 2.84 -10.21 0.73
C VAL A 22 2.20 -10.50 2.08
N ASP A 23 1.65 -9.48 2.73
CA ASP A 23 0.98 -9.56 4.02
C ASP A 23 -0.49 -9.97 3.92
N GLY A 24 -1.03 -10.09 2.71
CA GLY A 24 -2.42 -10.48 2.46
C GLY A 24 -3.46 -9.45 2.90
N GLN A 25 -3.05 -8.25 3.33
CA GLN A 25 -3.99 -7.23 3.77
C GLN A 25 -4.78 -6.64 2.59
N THR A 26 -6.11 -6.76 2.63
CA THR A 26 -6.98 -6.13 1.64
C THR A 26 -7.26 -4.66 1.97
N LEU A 27 -7.78 -3.91 0.99
CA LEU A 27 -8.26 -2.55 1.24
C LEU A 27 -9.37 -2.51 2.31
N ALA A 28 -10.26 -3.51 2.32
CA ALA A 28 -11.32 -3.61 3.33
C ALA A 28 -10.76 -3.82 4.73
N ASP A 29 -9.75 -4.69 4.88
CA ASP A 29 -9.07 -4.91 6.16
C ASP A 29 -8.39 -3.64 6.65
N PHE A 30 -7.71 -2.90 5.75
CA PHE A 30 -7.08 -1.64 6.09
C PHE A 30 -8.10 -0.58 6.52
N GLU A 31 -9.26 -0.52 5.87
CA GLU A 31 -10.31 0.46 6.15
C GLU A 31 -11.08 0.19 7.44
N SER A 32 -11.11 -1.06 7.91
CA SER A 32 -11.75 -1.44 9.19
C SER A 32 -11.24 -0.60 10.39
N ASN A 33 -9.99 -0.14 10.32
CA ASN A 33 -9.40 0.81 11.26
C ASN A 33 -8.64 1.92 10.54
N LEU A 34 -9.33 2.61 9.61
CA LEU A 34 -8.72 3.60 8.73
C LEU A 34 -7.90 4.66 9.48
N LYS A 35 -8.48 5.28 10.53
CA LYS A 35 -7.80 6.34 11.30
C LYS A 35 -6.55 5.82 12.01
N GLY A 36 -6.64 4.64 12.65
CA GLY A 36 -5.52 4.04 13.36
C GLY A 36 -4.40 3.62 12.41
N ASN A 37 -4.76 3.02 11.27
CA ASN A 37 -3.79 2.57 10.27
C ASN A 37 -3.09 3.76 9.59
N LEU A 38 -3.82 4.82 9.24
CA LEU A 38 -3.23 6.05 8.72
C LEU A 38 -2.32 6.73 9.74
N TYR A 39 -2.69 6.74 11.02
CA TYR A 39 -1.84 7.30 12.07
C TYR A 39 -0.52 6.53 12.22
N LYS A 40 -0.57 5.19 12.27
CA LYS A 40 0.62 4.35 12.33
C LYS A 40 1.53 4.59 11.13
N LEU A 41 0.97 4.64 9.93
CA LEU A 41 1.72 4.87 8.70
C LEU A 41 2.35 6.26 8.68
N TRP A 42 1.58 7.31 8.99
CA TRP A 42 2.09 8.67 9.09
C TRP A 42 3.23 8.78 10.11
N ASN A 43 3.07 8.19 11.30
CA ASN A 43 4.09 8.24 12.36
C ASN A 43 5.40 7.57 11.93
N ARG A 44 5.32 6.39 11.29
CA ARG A 44 6.51 5.70 10.78
C ARG A 44 7.21 6.49 9.67
N LEU A 45 6.44 7.02 8.72
CA LEU A 45 6.98 7.80 7.62
C LEU A 45 7.59 9.13 8.08
N SER A 46 6.95 9.83 9.02
CA SER A 46 7.43 11.13 9.50
C SER A 46 8.63 11.02 10.45
N SER A 47 8.75 9.90 11.17
CA SER A 47 9.90 9.62 12.04
C SER A 47 11.08 8.96 11.33
N GLY A 48 10.93 8.58 10.06
CA GLY A 48 11.95 7.82 9.32
C GLY A 48 12.07 6.34 9.74
N SER A 49 11.15 5.83 10.56
CA SER A 49 11.13 4.43 11.01
C SER A 49 10.31 3.50 10.10
N TYR A 50 9.87 3.99 8.94
CA TYR A 50 9.15 3.18 7.96
C TYR A 50 10.12 2.31 7.16
N TYR A 51 9.96 0.99 7.30
CA TYR A 51 10.62 -0.01 6.47
C TYR A 51 9.55 -0.72 5.63
N PRO A 52 9.52 -0.53 4.30
CA PRO A 52 8.52 -1.16 3.45
C PRO A 52 8.69 -2.69 3.45
N PRO A 53 7.60 -3.46 3.48
CA PRO A 53 7.67 -4.90 3.28
C PRO A 53 8.15 -5.22 1.85
N PRO A 54 8.72 -6.41 1.63
CA PRO A 54 9.10 -6.84 0.29
C PRO A 54 7.87 -6.90 -0.64
N VAL A 55 8.10 -6.63 -1.93
CA VAL A 55 7.04 -6.65 -2.95
C VAL A 55 6.71 -8.10 -3.33
N LYS A 56 5.42 -8.40 -3.55
CA LYS A 56 4.98 -9.71 -4.05
C LYS A 56 5.28 -9.82 -5.54
N GLY A 57 6.23 -10.67 -5.91
CA GLY A 57 6.50 -11.01 -7.32
C GLY A 57 5.32 -11.78 -7.91
N VAL A 58 4.77 -11.29 -9.02
CA VAL A 58 3.73 -11.98 -9.78
C VAL A 58 4.19 -12.01 -11.22
N ALA A 59 4.33 -13.21 -11.79
CA ALA A 59 4.67 -13.38 -13.19
C ALA A 59 3.52 -12.86 -14.06
N ILE A 60 3.79 -11.83 -14.85
CA ILE A 60 2.83 -11.28 -15.81
C ILE A 60 3.35 -11.58 -17.22
N PRO A 61 2.61 -12.38 -18.03
CA PRO A 61 2.99 -12.67 -19.41
C PRO A 61 3.05 -11.39 -20.24
N LYS A 62 4.10 -11.24 -21.06
CA LYS A 62 4.23 -10.14 -22.03
C LYS A 62 3.62 -10.53 -23.37
N LYS A 63 3.07 -9.54 -24.07
CA LYS A 63 2.48 -9.72 -25.42
C LYS A 63 3.47 -10.24 -26.47
N SER A 64 4.76 -9.94 -26.33
CA SER A 64 5.83 -10.34 -27.25
C SER A 64 6.53 -11.66 -26.90
N GLY A 65 6.01 -12.40 -25.90
CA GLY A 65 6.69 -13.55 -25.32
C GLY A 65 7.55 -13.20 -24.09
N GLY A 66 7.68 -14.16 -23.17
CA GLY A 66 8.35 -13.99 -21.87
C GLY A 66 7.46 -13.42 -20.76
N GLU A 67 8.00 -13.33 -19.54
CA GLU A 67 7.32 -12.84 -18.34
C GLU A 67 7.97 -11.53 -17.83
N ARG A 68 7.24 -10.76 -17.00
CA ARG A 68 7.79 -9.70 -16.13
C ARG A 68 7.41 -9.93 -14.69
#